data_AF-A0A937C244-F1
#
_entry.id   AF-A0A937C244-F1
#
_cell.length_a   1.000
_cell.length_b   1.000
_cell.length_c   1.000
_cell.angle_alpha   90.00
_cell.angle_beta   90.00
_cell.angle_gamma   90.00
#
_symmetry.space_group_name_H-M   'P 1'
#
loop_
_entity.id
_entity.type
_entity.pdbx_description
1 polymer ?
#
loop_
_entity_poly.entity_id
_entity_poly.type
_entity_poly.pdbx_seq_one_letter_code
_entity_poly.pdbx_strand_id
1 'polypeptide(L)'
;MAVIFAKTPKGQEEIEKRGGGLTPRVRRLLIFVDGKRSVEDLRVLIAADDLTHTLGLLEEQGYIEAVAAKDRTGKSAPLSAAQQLPTITAFRDLADADPMSLAKARNFMTNTISAFVGPVGTSTLIDNINKAESHLELRAVFDDWYYVIVSSRDGRREAETLRAKLLEVI
;
A
#
# COMPACT_ATOMS: atom_id res chain seq x y z
N MET A 1 -7.21 -24.77 11.97
CA MET A 1 -7.30 -23.75 10.90
C MET A 1 -5.89 -23.57 10.37
N ALA A 2 -5.62 -24.03 9.15
CA ALA A 2 -4.25 -24.10 8.64
C ALA A 2 -3.85 -22.77 8.01
N VAL A 3 -2.87 -22.09 8.60
CA VAL A 3 -2.27 -20.88 8.02
C VAL A 3 -1.37 -21.29 6.86
N ILE A 4 -1.56 -20.66 5.70
CA ILE A 4 -0.75 -20.88 4.51
C ILE A 4 -0.05 -19.57 4.21
N PHE A 5 1.25 -19.64 3.91
CA PHE A 5 2.02 -18.48 3.49
C PHE A 5 2.31 -18.58 1.99
N ALA A 6 2.23 -17.45 1.28
CA ALA A 6 2.70 -17.33 -0.09
C ALA A 6 3.82 -16.29 -0.19
N LYS A 7 4.77 -16.55 -1.08
CA LYS A 7 5.85 -15.61 -1.40
C LYS A 7 5.29 -14.34 -2.06
N THR A 8 5.76 -13.19 -1.60
CA THR A 8 5.47 -11.89 -2.23
C THR A 8 6.42 -11.67 -3.42
N PRO A 9 6.15 -10.70 -4.32
CA PRO A 9 7.10 -10.31 -5.36
C PRO A 9 8.49 -9.98 -4.80
N LYS A 10 8.56 -9.35 -3.61
CA LYS A 10 9.81 -9.06 -2.90
C LYS A 10 10.55 -10.33 -2.48
N GLY A 11 9.84 -11.36 -2.00
CA GLY A 11 10.40 -12.68 -1.69
C GLY A 11 10.96 -13.38 -2.91
N GLN A 12 10.27 -13.26 -4.04
CA GLN A 12 10.68 -13.87 -5.29
C GLN A 12 11.94 -13.19 -5.87
N GLU A 13 12.00 -11.85 -5.85
CA GLU A 13 13.18 -11.10 -6.25
C GLU A 13 14.43 -11.46 -5.42
N GLU A 14 14.29 -11.73 -4.13
CA GLU A 14 15.41 -12.18 -3.29
C GLU A 14 15.92 -13.59 -3.69
N ILE A 15 15.01 -14.49 -4.09
CA ILE A 15 15.34 -15.81 -4.63
C ILE A 15 16.01 -15.71 -6.00
N GLU A 16 15.74 -14.67 -6.78
CA GLU A 16 16.34 -14.49 -8.10
C GLU A 16 17.66 -13.71 -8.05
N LYS A 17 17.68 -12.55 -7.38
CA LYS A 17 18.81 -11.61 -7.38
C LYS A 17 19.93 -11.95 -6.39
N ARG A 18 19.72 -12.89 -5.45
CA ARG A 18 20.70 -13.21 -4.39
C ARG A 18 21.20 -11.94 -3.68
N GLY A 19 20.30 -11.09 -3.21
CA GLY A 19 20.63 -9.79 -2.62
C GLY A 19 21.33 -9.83 -1.25
N GLY A 20 21.69 -11.03 -0.75
CA GLY A 20 22.49 -11.19 0.46
C GLY A 20 21.75 -10.89 1.78
N GLY A 21 20.48 -10.48 1.73
CA GLY A 21 19.68 -10.13 2.90
C GLY A 21 19.15 -11.34 3.68
N LEU A 22 19.10 -12.53 3.05
CA LEU A 22 18.54 -13.74 3.64
C LEU A 22 19.59 -14.86 3.73
N THR A 23 19.64 -15.54 4.88
CA THR A 23 20.50 -16.71 5.04
C THR A 23 20.04 -17.84 4.10
N PRO A 24 20.96 -18.72 3.64
CA PRO A 24 20.63 -19.79 2.69
C PRO A 24 19.53 -20.73 3.19
N ARG A 25 19.38 -20.87 4.52
CA ARG A 25 18.32 -21.66 5.16
C ARG A 25 16.96 -20.98 5.01
N VAL A 26 16.88 -19.68 5.25
CA VAL A 26 15.65 -18.87 5.10
C VAL A 26 15.23 -18.78 3.63
N ARG A 27 16.19 -18.64 2.72
CA ARG A 27 15.92 -18.69 1.27
C ARG A 27 15.31 -20.03 0.84
N ARG A 28 15.84 -21.14 1.36
CA ARG A 28 15.31 -22.48 1.07
C ARG A 28 13.88 -22.63 1.58
N LEU A 29 13.56 -22.09 2.75
CA LEU A 29 12.19 -21.99 3.25
C LEU A 29 11.31 -21.16 2.29
N LEU A 30 11.76 -19.98 1.87
CA LEU A 30 11.07 -19.11 0.92
C LEU A 30 10.73 -19.81 -0.42
N ILE A 31 11.64 -20.67 -0.90
CA ILE A 31 11.40 -21.50 -2.10
C ILE A 31 10.27 -22.52 -1.88
N PHE A 32 10.13 -23.05 -0.66
CA PHE A 32 9.06 -23.99 -0.31
C PHE A 32 7.73 -23.30 0.01
N VAL A 33 7.75 -21.99 0.32
CA VAL A 33 6.56 -21.16 0.59
C VAL A 33 5.95 -20.69 -0.75
N ASP A 34 5.28 -21.61 -1.44
CA ASP A 34 4.62 -21.37 -2.73
C ASP A 34 3.10 -21.08 -2.59
N GLY A 35 2.58 -20.88 -1.37
CA GLY A 35 1.13 -20.73 -1.15
C GLY A 35 0.34 -22.04 -1.20
N LYS A 36 1.02 -23.19 -1.26
CA LYS A 36 0.40 -24.53 -1.36
C LYS A 36 0.51 -25.37 -0.10
N ARG A 37 1.44 -25.02 0.78
CA ARG A 37 1.81 -25.77 1.99
C ARG A 37 1.52 -24.93 3.22
N SER A 38 0.89 -25.56 4.20
CA SER A 38 0.64 -24.95 5.50
C SER A 38 1.90 -24.94 6.36
N VAL A 39 1.93 -24.07 7.38
CA VAL A 39 3.04 -23.96 8.33
C VAL A 39 3.45 -25.32 8.90
N GLU A 40 2.46 -26.15 9.25
CA GLU A 40 2.67 -27.48 9.82
C GLU A 40 3.38 -28.44 8.84
N ASP A 41 3.04 -28.36 7.54
CA ASP A 41 3.67 -29.17 6.49
C ASP A 41 5.11 -28.71 6.22
N LEU A 42 5.32 -27.39 6.19
CA LEU A 42 6.65 -26.79 6.09
C LEU A 42 7.55 -27.16 7.29
N ARG A 43 6.96 -27.28 8.49
CA ARG A 43 7.67 -27.69 9.71
C ARG A 43 8.21 -29.10 9.61
N VAL A 44 7.39 -30.03 9.12
CA VAL A 44 7.77 -31.44 8.96
C VAL A 44 8.87 -31.58 7.90
N LEU A 45 8.81 -30.80 6.81
CA LEU A 45 9.76 -30.89 5.69
C LEU A 45 11.14 -30.27 5.99
N ILE A 46 11.17 -29.15 6.71
CA ILE A 46 12.42 -28.38 6.92
C ILE A 46 13.05 -28.73 8.28
N ALA A 47 12.30 -29.39 9.18
CA ALA A 47 12.72 -29.76 10.53
C ALA A 47 13.40 -28.57 11.24
N ALA A 48 12.77 -27.40 11.15
CA ALA A 48 13.26 -26.17 11.77
C ALA A 48 12.44 -25.88 13.03
N ASP A 49 13.11 -25.94 14.18
CA ASP A 49 12.54 -25.51 15.47
C ASP A 49 12.07 -24.04 15.42
N ASP A 50 12.83 -23.21 14.71
CA ASP A 50 12.61 -21.77 14.62
C ASP A 50 11.73 -21.35 13.41
N LEU A 51 10.99 -22.29 12.82
CA LEU A 51 10.20 -22.03 11.61
C LEU A 51 9.20 -20.89 11.80
N THR A 52 8.44 -20.91 12.90
CA THR A 52 7.39 -19.91 13.17
C THR A 52 7.98 -18.50 13.31
N HIS A 53 9.13 -18.39 13.98
CA HIS A 53 9.84 -17.13 14.16
C HIS A 53 10.41 -16.64 12.82
N THR A 54 10.99 -17.53 12.03
CA THR A 54 11.49 -17.20 10.69
C THR A 54 10.37 -16.73 9.75
N LEU A 55 9.20 -17.38 9.79
CA LEU A 55 8.02 -16.98 9.02
C LEU A 55 7.51 -15.61 9.46
N GLY A 56 7.47 -15.34 10.78
CA GLY A 56 7.14 -14.02 11.31
C GLY A 56 8.09 -12.94 10.78
N LEU A 57 9.41 -13.18 10.84
CA LEU A 57 10.40 -12.24 10.30
C LEU A 57 10.22 -12.03 8.79
N LEU A 58 9.95 -13.09 8.03
CA LEU A 58 9.71 -12.99 6.59
C LEU A 58 8.42 -12.22 6.27
N GLU A 59 7.38 -12.38 7.08
CA GLU A 59 6.13 -11.63 6.95
C GLU A 59 6.34 -10.15 7.28
N GLU A 60 7.00 -9.84 8.41
CA GLU A 60 7.31 -8.47 8.81
C GLU A 60 8.21 -7.75 7.80
N GLN A 61 9.16 -8.47 7.21
CA GLN A 61 10.02 -7.95 6.15
C GLN A 61 9.31 -7.89 4.78
N GLY A 62 8.08 -8.41 4.67
CA GLY A 62 7.26 -8.39 3.46
C GLY A 62 7.73 -9.34 2.37
N TYR A 63 8.46 -10.41 2.71
CA TYR A 63 8.89 -11.46 1.79
C TYR A 63 7.84 -12.57 1.59
N ILE A 64 6.95 -12.75 2.57
CA ILE A 64 5.81 -13.66 2.50
C ILE A 64 4.56 -12.97 3.06
N GLU A 65 3.38 -13.48 2.71
CA GLU A 65 2.11 -12.99 3.24
C GLU A 65 1.21 -14.18 3.61
N ALA A 66 0.48 -14.05 4.72
CA ALA A 66 -0.49 -15.05 5.17
C ALA A 66 -1.72 -15.05 4.24
N VAL A 67 -1.85 -16.11 3.45
CA VAL A 67 -3.03 -16.35 2.62
C VAL A 67 -3.97 -17.24 3.40
N ALA A 68 -5.16 -16.73 3.74
CA ALA A 68 -6.23 -17.59 4.22
C ALA A 68 -6.46 -18.66 3.15
N ALA A 69 -6.37 -19.94 3.53
CA ALA A 69 -6.43 -21.08 2.63
C ALA A 69 -7.68 -21.01 1.74
N LYS A 70 -7.55 -20.38 0.58
CA LYS A 70 -8.59 -20.31 -0.44
C LYS A 70 -8.51 -21.62 -1.20
N ASP A 71 -9.60 -22.35 -1.08
CA ASP A 71 -9.78 -23.71 -1.57
C ASP A 71 -9.24 -23.89 -2.99
N ARG A 72 -8.61 -25.07 -3.18
CA ARG A 72 -7.88 -25.45 -4.38
C ARG A 72 -8.84 -25.64 -5.56
N THR A 73 -8.89 -24.68 -6.48
CA THR A 73 -9.09 -24.98 -7.91
C THR A 73 -8.31 -24.00 -8.75
N GLY A 74 -7.28 -24.51 -9.42
CA GLY A 74 -6.44 -23.73 -10.30
C GLY A 74 -7.25 -23.12 -11.45
N LYS A 75 -7.22 -21.80 -11.54
CA LYS A 75 -7.26 -21.10 -12.82
C LYS A 75 -6.61 -19.74 -12.65
N SER A 76 -5.47 -19.54 -13.30
CA SER A 76 -4.94 -18.20 -13.55
C SER A 76 -5.97 -17.42 -14.35
N ALA A 77 -6.46 -16.33 -13.78
CA ALA A 77 -6.92 -15.16 -14.50
C ALA A 77 -6.55 -13.94 -13.65
N PRO A 78 -5.95 -12.89 -14.24
CA PRO A 78 -5.76 -11.65 -13.52
C PRO A 78 -7.15 -11.02 -13.35
N LEU A 79 -7.45 -10.51 -12.15
CA LEU A 79 -8.16 -9.26 -11.90
C LEU A 79 -8.71 -9.21 -10.47
N SER A 80 -8.33 -8.12 -9.81
CA SER A 80 -9.16 -7.26 -8.98
C SER A 80 -9.67 -7.74 -7.63
N ALA A 81 -9.00 -7.15 -6.63
CA ALA A 81 -9.58 -6.24 -5.65
C ALA A 81 -10.37 -6.79 -4.44
N ALA A 82 -10.07 -6.11 -3.33
CA ALA A 82 -10.79 -6.02 -2.07
C ALA A 82 -10.54 -7.16 -1.07
N GLN A 83 -9.47 -6.99 -0.29
CA GLN A 83 -9.60 -6.72 1.15
C GLN A 83 -8.24 -6.27 1.71
N GLN A 84 -7.66 -5.23 1.11
CA GLN A 84 -6.65 -4.44 1.79
C GLN A 84 -7.42 -3.46 2.69
N LEU A 85 -7.03 -3.40 3.96
CA LEU A 85 -7.42 -2.33 4.90
C LEU A 85 -7.34 -0.97 4.19
N PRO A 86 -8.20 0.01 4.51
CA PRO A 86 -8.17 1.31 3.84
C PRO A 86 -6.87 2.04 4.21
N THR A 87 -5.82 1.82 3.43
CA THR A 87 -4.58 2.57 3.53
C THR A 87 -4.90 4.06 3.30
N ILE A 88 -4.20 4.94 4.02
CA ILE A 88 -4.37 6.40 3.92
C ILE A 88 -4.28 6.92 2.47
N THR A 89 -3.61 6.15 1.61
CA THR A 89 -3.24 6.46 0.22
C THR A 89 -3.80 5.45 -0.80
N ALA A 90 -5.10 5.20 -0.81
CA ALA A 90 -5.76 4.40 -1.85
C ALA A 90 -5.96 5.21 -3.14
N PHE A 91 -4.85 5.64 -3.76
CA PHE A 91 -4.88 6.42 -4.99
C PHE A 91 -5.28 5.56 -6.19
N ARG A 92 -5.96 6.15 -7.17
CA ARG A 92 -6.41 5.46 -8.39
C ARG A 92 -5.21 5.00 -9.24
N ASP A 93 -5.43 4.11 -10.20
CA ASP A 93 -4.36 3.75 -11.15
C ASP A 93 -4.06 4.93 -12.09
N LEU A 94 -2.77 5.26 -12.27
CA LEU A 94 -2.32 6.40 -13.09
C LEU A 94 -2.65 6.23 -14.58
N ALA A 95 -3.03 5.03 -15.03
CA ALA A 95 -3.45 4.76 -16.40
C ALA A 95 -4.74 5.50 -16.81
N ASP A 96 -5.54 5.98 -15.86
CA ASP A 96 -6.80 6.73 -16.09
C ASP A 96 -6.63 8.24 -15.82
N ALA A 97 -5.40 8.75 -15.82
CA ALA A 97 -5.06 10.14 -15.50
C ALA A 97 -5.52 11.12 -16.60
N ASP A 98 -6.81 11.45 -16.60
CA ASP A 98 -7.39 12.48 -17.47
C ASP A 98 -6.95 13.89 -17.01
N PRO A 99 -6.55 14.80 -17.93
CA PRO A 99 -6.13 16.17 -17.59
C PRO A 99 -7.22 16.98 -16.88
N MET A 100 -8.50 16.67 -17.09
CA MET A 100 -9.62 17.32 -16.39
C MET A 100 -9.75 16.85 -14.94
N SER A 101 -9.43 15.59 -14.65
CA SER A 101 -9.37 15.05 -13.28
C SER A 101 -8.25 15.71 -12.47
N LEU A 102 -7.08 15.90 -13.07
CA LEU A 102 -5.97 16.63 -12.46
C LEU A 102 -6.38 18.06 -12.09
N ALA A 103 -7.00 18.77 -13.03
CA ALA A 103 -7.47 20.14 -12.80
C ALA A 103 -8.54 20.21 -11.70
N LYS A 104 -9.46 19.23 -11.64
CA LYS A 104 -10.47 19.13 -10.57
C LYS A 104 -9.82 18.90 -9.21
N ALA A 105 -8.85 17.99 -9.12
CA ALA A 105 -8.17 17.68 -7.87
C ALA A 105 -7.36 18.88 -7.34
N ARG A 106 -6.63 19.57 -8.21
CA ARG A 106 -5.93 20.81 -7.87
C ARG A 106 -6.89 21.86 -7.32
N ASN A 107 -7.99 22.13 -8.04
CA ASN A 107 -8.99 23.09 -7.59
C ASN A 107 -9.62 22.67 -6.25
N PHE A 108 -9.88 21.38 -6.06
CA PHE A 108 -10.43 20.85 -4.82
C PHE A 108 -9.49 21.06 -3.64
N MET A 109 -8.21 20.70 -3.78
CA MET A 109 -7.21 20.90 -2.74
C MET A 109 -7.07 22.39 -2.37
N THR A 110 -6.96 23.28 -3.34
CA THR A 110 -6.83 24.72 -3.10
C THR A 110 -8.08 25.34 -2.43
N ASN A 111 -9.28 24.97 -2.89
CA ASN A 111 -10.53 25.47 -2.31
C ASN A 111 -10.72 24.98 -0.87
N THR A 112 -10.42 23.71 -0.59
CA THR A 112 -10.54 23.14 0.75
C THR A 112 -9.55 23.77 1.74
N ILE A 113 -8.30 23.99 1.34
CA ILE A 113 -7.33 24.71 2.18
C ILE A 113 -7.86 26.12 2.51
N SER A 114 -8.34 26.84 1.50
CA SER A 114 -8.83 28.21 1.66
C SER A 114 -10.10 28.28 2.53
N ALA A 115 -10.99 27.28 2.42
CA ALA A 115 -12.23 27.22 3.20
C ALA A 115 -12.01 26.83 4.67
N PHE A 116 -11.12 25.87 4.96
CA PHE A 116 -10.99 25.28 6.31
C PHE A 116 -9.80 25.78 7.12
N VAL A 117 -8.75 26.27 6.47
CA VAL A 117 -7.51 26.72 7.14
C VAL A 117 -7.32 28.22 7.02
N GLY A 118 -7.68 28.78 5.87
CA GLY A 118 -7.52 30.20 5.58
C GLY A 118 -6.13 30.55 5.02
N PRO A 119 -5.88 31.84 4.74
CA PRO A 119 -4.76 32.28 3.92
C PRO A 119 -3.40 32.32 4.65
N VAL A 120 -3.38 32.14 5.97
CA VAL A 120 -2.17 32.33 6.78
C VAL A 120 -1.41 31.00 6.89
N GLY A 121 -0.20 30.94 6.31
CA GLY A 121 0.71 29.80 6.44
C GLY A 121 0.52 28.67 5.41
N THR A 122 -0.42 28.81 4.48
CA THR A 122 -0.75 27.79 3.47
C THR A 122 -0.34 28.17 2.05
N SER A 123 0.24 29.36 1.86
CA SER A 123 0.58 29.93 0.55
C SER A 123 1.58 29.06 -0.24
N THR A 124 2.58 28.48 0.44
CA THR A 124 3.58 27.60 -0.19
C THR A 124 2.96 26.28 -0.66
N LEU A 125 2.07 25.70 0.15
CA LEU A 125 1.34 24.48 -0.22
C LEU A 125 0.41 24.75 -1.42
N ILE A 126 -0.31 25.88 -1.40
CA ILE A 126 -1.16 26.29 -2.52
C ILE A 126 -0.33 26.51 -3.80
N ASP A 127 0.85 27.12 -3.73
CA ASP A 127 1.76 27.28 -4.87
C ASP A 127 2.23 25.91 -5.43
N ASN A 128 2.63 24.99 -4.55
CA ASN A 128 3.04 23.64 -4.94
C ASN A 128 1.90 22.86 -5.60
N ILE A 129 0.68 22.94 -5.06
CA ILE A 129 -0.52 22.33 -5.65
C ILE A 129 -0.82 22.93 -7.02
N ASN A 130 -0.60 24.24 -7.20
CA ASN A 130 -0.84 24.90 -8.49
C ASN A 130 0.18 24.52 -9.56
N LYS A 131 1.44 24.37 -9.15
CA LYS A 131 2.57 23.96 -10.01
C LYS A 131 2.57 22.48 -10.37
N ALA A 132 1.82 21.64 -9.66
CA ALA A 132 1.72 20.22 -9.98
C ALA A 132 1.09 20.03 -11.38
N GLU A 133 1.88 19.49 -12.31
CA GLU A 133 1.48 19.20 -13.69
C GLU A 133 1.11 17.72 -13.87
N SER A 134 1.39 16.88 -12.87
CA SER A 134 1.07 15.46 -12.86
C SER A 134 0.37 14.99 -11.58
N HIS A 135 -0.42 13.93 -11.68
CA HIS A 135 -1.05 13.26 -10.54
C HIS A 135 -0.01 12.75 -9.53
N LEU A 136 1.20 12.41 -9.98
CA LEU A 136 2.30 12.00 -9.11
C LEU A 136 2.73 13.15 -8.17
N GLU A 137 2.83 14.36 -8.70
CA GLU A 137 3.16 15.56 -7.91
C GLU A 137 2.02 15.93 -6.98
N LEU A 138 0.77 15.76 -7.43
CA LEU A 138 -0.41 15.98 -6.60
C LEU A 138 -0.49 15.01 -5.41
N ARG A 139 -0.11 13.74 -5.64
CA ARG A 139 0.00 12.72 -4.57
C ARG A 139 1.14 13.02 -3.61
N ALA A 140 2.23 13.61 -4.08
CA ALA A 140 3.35 13.99 -3.22
C ALA A 140 2.95 15.10 -2.22
N VAL A 141 2.07 16.02 -2.62
CA VAL A 141 1.56 17.10 -1.74
C VAL A 141 0.29 16.71 -0.95
N PHE A 142 -0.24 15.49 -1.16
CA PHE A 142 -1.45 15.02 -0.49
C PHE A 142 -1.31 14.93 1.03
N ASP A 143 -0.17 14.44 1.52
CA ASP A 143 0.08 14.31 2.96
C ASP A 143 0.13 15.69 3.65
N ASP A 144 0.82 16.65 3.03
CA ASP A 144 0.89 18.04 3.51
C ASP A 144 -0.48 18.73 3.48
N TRP A 145 -1.26 18.52 2.40
CA TRP A 145 -2.66 18.94 2.33
C TRP A 145 -3.49 18.36 3.46
N TYR A 146 -3.41 17.05 3.70
CA TYR A 146 -4.19 16.39 4.74
C TYR A 146 -3.79 16.90 6.13
N TYR A 147 -2.49 17.04 6.39
CA TYR A 147 -1.94 17.59 7.63
C TYR A 147 -2.48 19.00 7.91
N VAL A 148 -2.46 19.86 6.90
CA VAL A 148 -2.96 21.25 6.98
C VAL A 148 -4.46 21.28 7.29
N ILE A 149 -5.25 20.41 6.66
CA ILE A 149 -6.70 20.31 6.92
C ILE A 149 -7.00 19.81 8.35
N VAL A 150 -6.31 18.78 8.86
CA VAL A 150 -6.55 18.24 10.21
C VAL A 150 -6.02 19.14 11.35
N SER A 151 -5.12 20.05 11.02
CA SER A 151 -4.62 21.08 11.93
C SER A 151 -5.72 22.05 12.35
N SER A 152 -6.68 22.33 11.45
CA SER A 152 -7.84 23.16 11.72
C SER A 152 -8.97 22.40 12.43
N ARG A 153 -9.68 23.05 13.36
CA ARG A 153 -10.79 22.44 14.12
C ARG A 153 -11.95 21.98 13.21
N ASP A 154 -12.38 22.84 12.29
CA ASP A 154 -13.41 22.50 11.31
C ASP A 154 -12.90 21.50 10.28
N GLY A 155 -11.70 21.72 9.75
CA GLY A 155 -11.05 20.83 8.78
C GLY A 155 -10.92 19.39 9.30
N ARG A 156 -10.57 19.17 10.57
CA ARG A 156 -10.47 17.83 11.17
C ARG A 156 -11.77 17.01 11.07
N ARG A 157 -12.93 17.65 11.17
CA ARG A 157 -14.24 16.96 11.11
C ARG A 157 -14.57 16.51 9.69
N GLU A 158 -14.16 17.30 8.70
CA GLU A 158 -14.42 17.01 7.29
C GLU A 158 -13.25 16.31 6.60
N ALA A 159 -12.08 16.22 7.23
CA ALA A 159 -10.85 15.69 6.65
C ALA A 159 -11.02 14.30 6.04
N GLU A 160 -11.73 13.39 6.70
CA GLU A 160 -11.97 12.03 6.21
C GLU A 160 -12.86 12.03 4.95
N THR A 161 -13.92 12.86 4.96
CA THR A 161 -14.82 13.04 3.82
C THR A 161 -14.10 13.68 2.63
N LEU A 162 -13.31 14.72 2.88
CA LEU A 162 -12.53 15.41 1.85
C LEU A 162 -11.46 14.48 1.26
N ARG A 163 -10.80 13.70 2.11
CA ARG A 163 -9.85 12.66 1.70
C ARG A 163 -10.50 11.65 0.78
N ALA A 164 -11.65 11.08 1.18
CA ALA A 164 -12.36 10.10 0.36
C ALA A 164 -12.71 10.66 -1.03
N LYS A 165 -13.28 11.88 -1.08
CA LYS A 165 -13.62 12.57 -2.34
C LYS A 165 -12.40 12.86 -3.21
N LEU A 166 -11.28 13.21 -2.59
CA LEU A 166 -10.05 13.49 -3.31
C LEU A 166 -9.47 12.21 -3.93
N LEU A 167 -9.46 11.10 -3.19
CA LEU A 167 -9.00 9.79 -3.67
C LEU A 167 -9.83 9.22 -4.84
N GLU A 168 -11.09 9.65 -5.00
CA GLU A 168 -11.88 9.30 -6.20
C GLU A 168 -11.35 9.96 -7.47
N VAL A 169 -10.64 11.09 -7.32
CA VAL A 169 -10.14 11.91 -8.43
C VAL A 169 -8.65 11.68 -8.70
N ILE A 170 -7.85 11.30 -7.68
CA ILE A 170 -6.37 11.30 -7.76
C ILE A 170 -5.67 9.96 -7.74
#